data_AF-A0A495A0Q3-F1
#
_entry.id   AF-A0A495A0Q3-F1
#
_cell.length_a   1.000
_cell.length_b   1.000
_cell.length_c   1.000
_cell.angle_alpha   90.00
_cell.angle_beta   90.00
_cell.angle_gamma   90.00
#
_symmetry.space_group_name_H-M   'P 1'
#
loop_
_entity.id
_entity.type
_entity.pdbx_description
1 polymer ?
#
loop_
_entity_poly.entity_id
_entity_poly.type
_entity_poly.pdbx_seq_one_letter_code
_entity_poly.pdbx_strand_id
1 'polypeptide(L)'
;MNQFTGGVFAGEFDQGNDNFYLTEVKSLQTGSVLSKKQLSDLYQYLNNQNDTCMITVNDQMPILIQKDEIDLLLRDIGDIMQSLKN
;
A
#
# COMPACT_ATOMS: atom_id res chain seq x y z
N MET A 1 1.77 -11.24 14.40
CA MET A 1 1.63 -10.44 13.18
C MET A 1 0.14 -10.27 12.95
N ASN A 2 -0.33 -9.02 12.87
CA ASN A 2 -1.75 -8.74 12.61
C ASN A 2 -1.93 -8.65 11.11
N GLN A 3 -2.92 -9.35 10.56
CA GLN A 3 -3.17 -9.34 9.12
C GLN A 3 -4.07 -8.16 8.72
N PHE A 4 -3.88 -7.65 7.52
CA PHE A 4 -4.66 -6.62 6.87
C PHE A 4 -5.13 -7.12 5.50
N THR A 5 -6.39 -6.87 5.18
CA THR A 5 -6.96 -7.16 3.86
C THR A 5 -7.80 -5.97 3.44
N GLY A 6 -7.28 -5.19 2.50
CA GLY A 6 -7.95 -4.06 1.88
C GLY A 6 -8.51 -4.40 0.50
N GLY A 7 -8.87 -3.35 -0.25
CA GLY A 7 -9.38 -3.50 -1.62
C GLY A 7 -8.29 -3.72 -2.67
N VAL A 8 -7.10 -3.17 -2.44
CA VAL A 8 -5.95 -3.23 -3.34
C VAL A 8 -4.73 -3.81 -2.63
N PHE A 9 -4.49 -3.47 -1.35
CA PHE A 9 -3.37 -4.00 -0.58
C PHE A 9 -3.82 -5.06 0.43
N ALA A 10 -3.05 -6.14 0.54
CA ALA A 10 -3.12 -7.06 1.66
C ALA A 10 -1.72 -7.37 2.20
N GLY A 11 -1.65 -7.69 3.49
CA GLY A 11 -0.36 -7.89 4.14
C GLY A 11 -0.45 -8.03 5.64
N GLU A 12 0.68 -7.85 6.30
CA GLU A 12 0.81 -8.04 7.74
C GLU A 12 1.52 -6.85 8.39
N PHE A 13 1.03 -6.45 9.56
CA PHE A 13 1.68 -5.44 10.39
C PHE A 13 2.85 -6.07 11.16
N ASP A 14 4.04 -5.52 10.93
CA ASP A 14 5.20 -5.73 11.78
C ASP A 14 5.27 -4.60 12.82
N GLN A 15 4.50 -4.79 13.90
CA GLN A 15 4.42 -3.84 15.02
C GLN A 15 5.76 -3.68 15.75
N GLY A 16 6.70 -4.63 15.61
CA GLY A 16 8.02 -4.50 16.21
C GLY A 16 8.90 -3.45 15.50
N ASN A 17 8.66 -3.24 14.21
CA ASN A 17 9.49 -2.39 13.35
C ASN A 17 8.73 -1.23 12.70
N ASP A 18 7.48 -0.96 13.09
CA ASP A 18 6.64 0.09 12.50
C ASP A 18 6.48 -0.04 10.97
N ASN A 19 6.52 -1.28 10.48
CA ASN A 19 6.49 -1.59 9.06
C ASN A 19 5.25 -2.38 8.68
N PHE A 20 4.89 -2.29 7.42
CA PHE A 20 3.87 -3.14 6.81
C PHE A 20 4.52 -4.09 5.81
N TYR A 21 4.32 -5.39 5.99
CA TYR A 21 4.73 -6.40 5.03
C TYR A 21 3.61 -6.63 4.03
N LEU A 22 3.75 -6.06 2.83
CA LEU A 22 2.82 -6.23 1.73
C LEU A 22 3.00 -7.64 1.13
N THR A 23 1.91 -8.40 1.11
CA THR A 23 1.84 -9.75 0.52
C THR A 23 1.05 -9.78 -0.78
N GLU A 24 0.15 -8.82 -0.98
CA GLU A 24 -0.66 -8.73 -2.19
C GLU A 24 -0.91 -7.27 -2.60
N VAL A 25 -0.81 -7.01 -3.90
CA VAL A 25 -1.23 -5.75 -4.54
C VAL A 25 -2.07 -6.08 -5.77
N LYS A 26 -3.33 -5.65 -5.80
CA LYS A 26 -4.24 -5.88 -6.94
C LYS A 26 -4.31 -7.35 -7.35
N SER A 27 -4.47 -8.25 -6.36
CA SER A 27 -4.47 -9.71 -6.57
C SER A 27 -3.16 -10.30 -7.10
N LEU A 28 -2.10 -9.51 -7.22
CA LEU A 28 -0.75 -9.99 -7.52
C LEU A 28 -0.01 -10.24 -6.21
N GLN A 29 0.47 -11.47 -6.06
CA GLN A 29 1.29 -11.86 -4.92
C GLN A 29 2.63 -11.14 -4.96
N THR A 30 3.06 -10.68 -3.80
CA THR A 30 4.27 -9.89 -3.61
C THR A 30 4.88 -10.16 -2.24
N GLY A 31 6.12 -9.72 -2.03
CA GLY A 31 6.76 -9.72 -0.73
C GLY A 31 7.57 -8.45 -0.59
N SER A 32 7.04 -7.46 0.13
CA SER A 32 7.66 -6.14 0.21
C SER A 32 7.46 -5.51 1.57
N VAL A 33 8.54 -5.06 2.20
CA VAL A 33 8.47 -4.27 3.42
C VAL A 33 8.27 -2.81 3.04
N LEU A 34 7.21 -2.21 3.58
CA LEU A 34 6.88 -0.80 3.43
C LEU A 34 6.98 -0.11 4.79
N SER A 35 7.90 0.85 4.88
CA SER A 35 7.99 1.74 6.04
C SER A 35 6.87 2.77 6.06
N LYS A 36 6.60 3.35 7.25
CA LYS A 36 5.69 4.52 7.39
C LYS A 36 6.00 5.63 6.39
N LYS A 37 7.29 5.89 6.12
CA LYS A 37 7.70 6.90 5.14
C LYS A 37 7.29 6.52 3.72
N GLN A 38 7.57 5.29 3.28
CA GLN A 38 7.19 4.83 1.94
C GLN A 38 5.66 4.84 1.76
N LEU A 39 4.90 4.44 2.78
CA LEU A 39 3.44 4.54 2.77
C LEU A 39 2.96 5.99 2.64
N SER A 40 3.54 6.91 3.40
CA SER A 40 3.21 8.33 3.32
C SER A 40 3.55 8.95 1.96
N ASP A 41 4.73 8.63 1.41
CA ASP A 41 5.17 9.12 0.11
C ASP A 41 4.25 8.58 -1.01
N LEU A 42 3.86 7.30 -0.93
CA LEU A 42 2.92 6.68 -1.85
C LEU A 42 1.52 7.31 -1.75
N TYR A 43 1.01 7.54 -0.54
CA TYR A 43 -0.28 8.20 -0.32
C TYR A 43 -0.30 9.59 -0.97
N GLN A 44 0.74 10.40 -0.75
CA GLN A 44 0.83 11.74 -1.34
C GLN A 44 0.92 11.69 -2.86
N TYR A 45 1.70 10.75 -3.41
CA TYR A 45 1.79 10.55 -4.86
C TYR A 45 0.43 10.24 -5.47
N LEU A 46 -0.32 9.29 -4.87
CA LEU A 46 -1.65 8.86 -5.34
C LEU A 46 -2.69 9.97 -5.22
N ASN A 47 -2.66 10.75 -4.13
CA ASN A 47 -3.61 11.83 -3.90
C ASN A 47 -3.49 12.99 -4.91
N ASN A 48 -2.38 13.04 -5.66
CA ASN A 48 -2.16 14.01 -6.74
C ASN A 48 -2.50 13.44 -8.13
N GLN A 49 -2.91 12.18 -8.24
CA GLN A 49 -3.30 11.57 -9.50
C GLN A 49 -4.77 11.85 -9.82
N ASN A 50 -5.03 12.36 -11.02
CA ASN A 50 -6.39 12.63 -11.50
C ASN A 50 -6.94 11.54 -12.43
N ASP A 51 -6.09 10.57 -12.77
CA ASP A 51 -6.33 9.49 -13.73
C ASP A 51 -5.49 8.26 -13.35
N THR A 52 -5.51 7.22 -14.20
CA THR A 52 -4.73 5.99 -14.03
C THR A 52 -3.24 6.28 -13.87
N CYS A 53 -2.55 5.53 -13.01
CA CYS A 53 -1.11 5.68 -12.78
C CYS A 53 -0.39 4.34 -12.70
N MET A 54 0.91 4.36 -12.98
CA MET A 54 1.79 3.20 -12.74
C MET A 54 2.43 3.34 -11.36
N ILE A 55 2.32 2.32 -10.52
CA ILE A 55 3.08 2.24 -9.26
C ILE A 55 4.08 1.10 -9.34
N THR A 56 5.22 1.28 -8.69
CA THR A 56 6.20 0.22 -8.50
C THR A 56 6.39 0.03 -7.01
N VAL A 57 6.17 -1.20 -6.53
CA VAL A 57 6.41 -1.53 -5.12
C VAL A 57 7.74 -2.26 -5.00
N ASN A 58 8.75 -1.58 -4.44
CA ASN A 58 10.15 -2.05 -4.39
C ASN A 58 10.65 -2.51 -5.77
N ASP A 59 11.25 -3.70 -5.89
CA ASP A 59 11.91 -4.19 -7.11
C ASP A 59 10.99 -4.96 -8.07
N GLN A 60 9.68 -4.72 -8.00
CA GLN A 60 8.70 -5.44 -8.80
C GLN A 60 8.41 -4.79 -10.15
N MET A 61 7.72 -5.52 -11.01
CA MET A 61 7.18 -4.96 -12.25
C MET A 61 6.20 -3.82 -11.94
N PRO A 62 6.20 -2.72 -12.72
CA PRO A 62 5.22 -1.66 -12.57
C PRO A 62 3.79 -2.18 -12.75
N ILE A 63 2.89 -1.77 -11.86
CA ILE A 63 1.48 -2.16 -11.83
C ILE A 63 0.64 -0.95 -12.23
N LEU A 64 -0.26 -1.15 -13.20
CA LEU A 64 -1.24 -0.13 -13.58
C LEU A 64 -2.39 -0.11 -12.57
N ILE A 65 -2.57 1.02 -11.91
CA ILE A 65 -3.68 1.30 -11.00
C ILE A 65 -4.70 2.15 -11.75
N GLN A 66 -5.92 1.64 -11.83
CA GLN A 66 -7.05 2.32 -12.44
C GLN A 66 -7.57 3.41 -11.50
N LYS A 67 -8.24 4.42 -12.07
CA LYS A 67 -8.72 5.57 -11.30
C LYS A 67 -9.63 5.20 -10.13
N ASP A 68 -10.51 4.22 -10.31
CA ASP A 68 -11.39 3.66 -9.27
C ASP A 68 -10.62 2.89 -8.20
N GLU A 69 -9.50 2.26 -8.57
CA GLU A 69 -8.61 1.58 -7.63
C GLU A 69 -7.75 2.55 -6.81
N ILE A 70 -7.49 3.78 -7.30
CA ILE A 70 -6.71 4.79 -6.57
C ILE A 70 -7.40 5.15 -5.26
N ASP A 71 -8.71 5.38 -5.28
CA ASP A 71 -9.48 5.73 -4.07
C ASP A 71 -9.49 4.59 -3.04
N LEU A 72 -9.56 3.34 -3.52
CA LEU A 72 -9.46 2.15 -2.67
C LEU A 72 -8.05 2.04 -2.06
N LEU A 73 -7.02 2.24 -2.87
CA LEU A 73 -5.64 2.17 -2.43
C LEU A 73 -5.29 3.29 -1.43
N LEU A 74 -5.80 4.50 -1.64
CA LEU A 74 -5.66 5.61 -0.67
C LEU A 74 -6.29 5.25 0.67
N ARG A 75 -7.48 4.65 0.66
CA ARG A 75 -8.14 4.17 1.89
C ARG A 75 -7.30 3.10 2.58
N ASP A 76 -6.87 2.08 1.84
CA ASP A 76 -6.04 1.00 2.38
C ASP A 76 -4.77 1.55 3.04
N ILE A 77 -4.03 2.43 2.36
CA ILE A 77 -2.81 3.04 2.90
C ILE A 77 -3.14 3.89 4.15
N GLY A 78 -4.24 4.62 4.14
CA GLY A 78 -4.70 5.41 5.29
C GLY A 78 -4.98 4.55 6.53
N ASP A 79 -5.64 3.40 6.35
CA ASP A 79 -5.97 2.45 7.43
C ASP A 79 -4.71 1.76 7.97
N ILE A 80 -3.78 1.38 7.08
CA ILE A 80 -2.48 0.84 7.44
C ILE A 80 -1.69 1.85 8.27
N MET A 81 -1.58 3.10 7.80
CA MET A 81 -0.85 4.16 8.50
C MET A 81 -1.44 4.49 9.88
N GLN A 82 -2.77 4.42 10.04
CA GLN A 82 -3.42 4.59 11.34
C GLN A 82 -3.10 3.43 12.29
N SER A 83 -3.12 2.20 11.78
CA SER A 83 -2.82 1.00 12.57
C SER A 83 -1.38 0.94 13.04
N LEU A 84 -0.46 1.54 12.29
CA LEU A 84 0.96 1.67 12.67
C LEU A 84 1.22 2.82 13.67
N LYS A 85 0.26 3.70 13.97
CA LYS A 85 0.45 4.86 14.87
C LYS A 85 0.34 4.54 16.37
N ASN A 86 0.19 3.28 16.76
CA ASN A 86 -0.01 2.84 18.14
C ASN A 86 1.14 1.96 18.64
#